data_AF-A0A7L2RZ54-F1
#
_entry.id   AF-A0A7L2RZ54-F1
#
_cell.length_a   1.000
_cell.length_b   1.000
_cell.length_c   1.000
_cell.angle_alpha   90.00
_cell.angle_beta   90.00
_cell.angle_gamma   90.00
#
_symmetry.space_group_name_H-M   'P 1'
#
loop_
_entity.id
_entity.type
_entity.pdbx_description
1 polymer ?
#
loop_
_entity_poly.entity_id
_entity_poly.type
_entity_poly.pdbx_seq_one_letter_code
_entity_poly.pdbx_strand_id
1 'polypeptide(L)'
;VVCARCSDYKAELQYDGNRLNRVCRECYIFLTGHTVLEEREEKHKGILEKGAAEVSSRSLLCSSLQLLDKNSKGGTRGWFVIPQDDPLVLYIYAAPQDVRAHNSIPLLGYQVKDLPQSDSRHLFQLVQSRQLYTFVADTEELKQRWMKVMARSAAGITHPEDEDEDADP
;
A
#
# COMPACT_ATOMS: atom_id res chain seq x y z
N VAL A 1 25.48 36.24 -13.12
CA VAL A 1 24.13 36.47 -12.55
C VAL A 1 23.10 36.00 -13.56
N VAL A 2 22.23 35.07 -13.19
CA VAL A 2 21.21 34.53 -14.11
C VAL A 2 20.00 35.46 -14.12
N CYS A 3 19.54 35.84 -15.31
CA CYS A 3 18.41 36.75 -15.44
C CYS A 3 17.10 36.09 -15.01
N ALA A 4 16.12 36.87 -14.55
CA ALA A 4 14.81 36.35 -14.12
C ALA A 4 14.01 35.68 -15.24
N ARG A 5 14.29 36.05 -16.49
CA ARG A 5 13.70 35.41 -17.68
C ARG A 5 14.43 34.13 -18.10
N CYS A 6 15.65 33.92 -17.58
CA CYS A 6 16.57 32.87 -18.03
C CYS A 6 16.49 31.64 -17.11
N SER A 7 16.13 31.81 -15.84
CA SER A 7 15.93 30.71 -14.90
C SER A 7 15.12 31.15 -13.69
N ASP A 8 14.31 30.23 -13.19
CA ASP A 8 13.52 30.32 -11.98
C ASP A 8 14.09 29.47 -10.82
N TYR A 9 15.08 28.61 -11.08
CA TYR A 9 15.70 27.75 -10.07
C TYR A 9 16.44 28.56 -8.99
N LYS A 10 16.26 28.14 -7.73
CA LYS A 10 16.90 28.75 -6.56
C LYS A 10 17.50 27.69 -5.66
N ALA A 11 18.78 27.83 -5.30
CA ALA A 11 19.47 26.92 -4.40
C ALA A 11 20.04 27.69 -3.19
N GLU A 12 20.17 27.01 -2.06
CA GLU A 12 20.84 27.56 -0.87
C GLU A 12 22.35 27.60 -1.10
N LEU A 13 22.95 28.79 -1.01
CA LEU A 13 24.38 28.96 -1.20
C LEU A 13 25.07 29.18 0.14
N GLN A 14 25.88 28.21 0.55
CA GLN A 14 26.55 28.22 1.86
C GLN A 14 27.44 29.45 2.07
N TYR A 15 28.07 29.95 1.01
CA TYR A 15 28.92 31.14 1.07
C TYR A 15 28.14 32.45 1.26
N ASP A 16 26.82 32.43 1.05
CA ASP A 16 25.90 33.57 1.24
C ASP A 16 24.93 33.30 2.40
N GLY A 17 25.40 32.55 3.42
CA GLY A 17 24.63 32.24 4.62
C GLY A 17 23.36 31.43 4.34
N ASN A 18 23.43 30.45 3.43
CA ASN A 18 22.30 29.60 3.00
C ASN A 18 21.11 30.38 2.41
N ARG A 19 21.32 31.60 1.91
CA ARG A 19 20.27 32.32 1.21
C ARG A 19 19.96 31.64 -0.13
N LEU A 20 18.66 31.60 -0.45
CA LEU A 20 18.15 31.10 -1.71
C LEU A 20 18.50 32.08 -2.85
N ASN A 21 19.44 31.67 -3.67
CA ASN A 21 19.94 32.48 -4.78
C ASN A 21 19.59 31.82 -6.12
N ARG A 22 19.32 32.66 -7.12
CA ARG A 22 18.98 32.19 -8.46
C ARG A 22 20.21 31.61 -9.13
N VAL A 23 20.09 30.36 -9.57
CA VAL A 23 21.15 29.59 -10.24
C VAL A 23 20.63 29.07 -11.58
N CYS A 24 21.51 28.65 -12.49
CA CYS A 24 21.06 27.96 -13.69
C CYS A 24 20.61 26.54 -13.36
N ARG A 25 19.97 25.85 -14.31
CA ARG A 25 19.51 24.47 -14.15
C ARG A 25 20.61 23.50 -13.72
N GLU A 26 21.77 23.55 -14.37
CA GLU A 26 22.91 22.67 -14.06
C GLU A 26 23.43 22.91 -12.64
N CYS A 27 23.56 24.17 -12.23
CA CYS A 27 23.96 24.51 -10.87
C CYS A 27 22.90 24.11 -9.84
N TYR A 28 21.59 24.21 -10.15
CA TYR A 28 20.54 23.73 -9.25
C TYR A 28 20.70 22.23 -8.99
N ILE A 29 20.80 21.42 -10.05
CA ILE A 29 20.99 19.95 -9.93
C ILE A 29 22.25 19.64 -9.13
N PHE A 30 23.36 20.32 -9.42
CA PHE A 30 24.62 20.09 -8.70
C PHE A 30 24.55 20.46 -7.21
N LEU A 31 23.85 21.55 -6.86
CA LEU A 31 23.80 22.06 -5.49
C LEU A 31 22.72 21.39 -4.63
N THR A 32 21.59 21.00 -5.22
CA THR A 32 20.45 20.41 -4.49
C THR A 32 20.31 18.91 -4.69
N GLY A 33 21.06 18.32 -5.63
CA GLY A 33 20.91 16.92 -6.04
C GLY A 33 19.60 16.60 -6.76
N HIS A 34 18.71 17.59 -6.97
CA HIS A 34 17.40 17.37 -7.57
C HIS A 34 17.48 17.39 -9.08
N THR A 35 17.05 16.30 -9.73
CA THR A 35 16.83 16.31 -11.18
C THR A 35 15.42 16.83 -11.46
N VAL A 36 15.28 17.79 -12.37
CA VAL A 36 14.00 18.47 -12.68
C VAL A 36 12.91 17.53 -13.29
N LEU A 37 13.17 16.21 -13.37
CA LEU A 37 12.16 15.23 -13.74
C LEU A 37 11.27 14.82 -12.55
N GLU A 38 11.65 15.12 -11.30
CA GLU A 38 11.00 14.56 -10.11
C GLU A 38 10.04 15.53 -9.39
N GLU A 39 10.00 16.82 -9.76
CA GLU A 39 9.15 17.81 -9.06
C GLU A 39 7.66 17.81 -9.48
N ARG A 40 7.24 16.94 -10.42
CA ARG A 40 5.80 16.73 -10.72
C ARG A 40 5.20 15.43 -10.20
N GLU A 41 5.99 14.47 -9.72
CA GLU A 41 5.46 13.18 -9.27
C GLU A 41 5.88 12.73 -7.87
N GLU A 42 6.76 13.48 -7.18
CA GLU A 42 7.32 13.01 -5.90
C GLU A 42 7.21 14.03 -4.77
N LYS A 43 6.03 14.64 -4.60
CA LYS A 43 5.60 14.92 -3.23
C LYS A 43 5.50 13.56 -2.57
N HIS A 44 6.47 13.22 -1.71
CA HIS A 44 6.49 12.05 -0.83
C HIS A 44 5.06 11.66 -0.41
N LYS A 45 4.41 10.82 -1.22
CA LYS A 45 3.10 10.27 -0.90
C LYS A 45 3.41 9.32 0.23
N GLY A 46 3.02 9.67 1.45
CA GLY A 46 3.20 8.76 2.58
C GLY A 46 2.61 7.40 2.21
N ILE A 47 3.06 6.30 2.83
CA ILE A 47 2.55 4.93 2.59
C ILE A 47 1.01 4.87 2.51
N LEU A 48 0.31 5.78 3.19
CA LEU A 48 -1.14 5.89 3.23
C LEU A 48 -1.79 6.69 2.10
N GLU A 49 -1.06 7.47 1.28
CA GLU A 49 -1.60 8.38 0.25
C GLU A 49 -1.72 7.76 -1.14
N LYS A 50 -1.80 6.42 -1.21
CA LYS A 50 -2.19 5.71 -2.43
C LYS A 50 -3.72 5.67 -2.50
N GLY A 51 -4.32 6.25 -3.54
CA GLY A 51 -5.78 6.29 -3.67
C GLY A 51 -6.38 4.93 -4.02
N ALA A 52 -7.50 4.56 -3.40
CA ALA A 52 -8.10 3.22 -3.55
C ALA A 52 -8.40 2.86 -5.02
N ALA A 53 -8.81 3.83 -5.85
CA ALA A 53 -9.03 3.62 -7.29
C ALA A 53 -7.73 3.33 -8.07
N GLU A 54 -6.64 4.03 -7.73
CA GLU A 54 -5.33 3.83 -8.36
C GLU A 54 -4.77 2.44 -7.99
N VAL A 55 -4.83 2.08 -6.71
CA VAL A 55 -4.30 0.78 -6.22
C VAL A 55 -5.15 -0.38 -6.72
N SER A 56 -6.48 -0.23 -6.80
CA SER A 56 -7.36 -1.31 -7.27
C SER A 56 -7.03 -1.76 -8.69
N SER A 57 -6.58 -0.83 -9.56
CA SER A 57 -6.18 -1.14 -10.94
C SER A 57 -4.88 -1.96 -11.06
N ARG A 58 -4.02 -1.91 -10.04
CA ARG A 58 -2.74 -2.62 -9.93
C ARG A 58 -2.67 -3.44 -8.65
N SER A 59 -3.77 -4.12 -8.32
CA SER A 59 -3.88 -4.93 -7.10
C SER A 59 -3.87 -6.41 -7.42
N LEU A 60 -3.24 -7.20 -6.55
CA LEU A 60 -3.44 -8.66 -6.54
C LEU A 60 -4.88 -9.01 -6.17
N LEU A 61 -5.44 -8.23 -5.25
CA LEU A 61 -6.83 -8.36 -4.84
C LEU A 61 -7.34 -7.05 -4.26
N CYS A 62 -8.52 -6.63 -4.71
CA CYS A 62 -9.27 -5.53 -4.13
C CYS A 62 -10.76 -5.88 -4.04
N SER A 63 -11.38 -5.68 -2.87
CA SER A 63 -12.83 -5.83 -2.72
C SER A 63 -13.33 -5.19 -1.43
N SER A 64 -14.66 -5.06 -1.30
CA SER A 64 -15.25 -4.76 0.00
C SER A 64 -15.21 -5.99 0.92
N LEU A 65 -14.83 -5.78 2.18
CA LEU A 65 -14.99 -6.74 3.26
C LEU A 65 -15.55 -6.03 4.48
N GLN A 66 -16.01 -6.79 5.47
CA GLN A 66 -16.36 -6.26 6.78
C GLN A 66 -15.31 -6.70 7.79
N LEU A 67 -14.68 -5.75 8.48
CA LEU A 67 -13.77 -6.02 9.59
C LEU A 67 -14.53 -5.95 10.90
N LEU A 68 -14.59 -7.07 11.62
CA LEU A 68 -15.24 -7.14 12.93
C LEU A 68 -14.37 -6.44 13.97
N ASP A 69 -14.97 -5.50 14.68
CA ASP A 69 -14.30 -4.82 15.78
C ASP A 69 -14.27 -5.75 17.01
N LYS A 70 -13.18 -5.70 17.78
CA LYS A 70 -13.04 -6.43 19.04
C LYS A 70 -13.94 -5.85 20.14
N ASN A 71 -14.31 -4.57 20.04
CA ASN A 71 -15.02 -3.79 21.05
C ASN A 71 -16.45 -3.38 20.65
N SER A 72 -16.89 -3.63 19.41
CA SER A 72 -18.20 -3.22 18.91
C SER A 72 -19.07 -4.42 18.54
N LYS A 73 -20.38 -4.32 18.79
CA LYS A 73 -21.38 -5.34 18.42
C LYS A 73 -21.58 -5.54 16.90
N GLY A 74 -20.86 -4.81 16.08
CA GLY A 74 -20.91 -4.88 14.61
C GLY A 74 -19.55 -4.61 14.00
N GLY A 75 -19.32 -5.13 12.79
CA GLY A 75 -18.10 -4.85 12.02
C GLY A 75 -18.25 -3.64 11.12
N THR A 76 -17.13 -2.99 10.80
CA THR A 76 -17.07 -1.88 9.86
C THR A 76 -16.85 -2.42 8.45
N ARG A 77 -17.70 -2.03 7.50
CA ARG A 77 -17.47 -2.31 6.07
C ARG A 77 -16.39 -1.36 5.57
N GLY A 78 -15.41 -1.90 4.87
CA GLY A 78 -14.32 -1.13 4.26
C GLY A 78 -13.94 -1.68 2.90
N TRP A 79 -13.07 -0.94 2.21
CA TRP A 79 -12.45 -1.37 0.97
C TRP A 79 -11.02 -1.83 1.25
N PHE A 80 -10.71 -3.06 0.89
CA PHE A 80 -9.46 -3.74 1.22
C PHE A 80 -8.68 -3.97 -0.05
N VAL A 81 -7.38 -3.68 -0.02
CA VAL A 81 -6.53 -3.77 -1.20
C VAL A 81 -5.16 -4.33 -0.84
N ILE A 82 -4.71 -5.33 -1.59
CA ILE A 82 -3.32 -5.81 -1.61
C ILE A 82 -2.72 -5.40 -2.95
N PRO A 83 -1.82 -4.40 -2.99
CA PRO A 83 -1.18 -3.94 -4.22
C PRO A 83 -0.29 -5.04 -4.81
N GLN A 84 -0.09 -5.02 -6.13
CA GLN A 84 0.87 -5.90 -6.79
C GLN A 84 2.32 -5.49 -6.53
N ASP A 85 2.59 -4.19 -6.43
CA ASP A 85 3.94 -3.65 -6.16
C ASP A 85 4.37 -3.82 -4.70
N ASP A 86 3.42 -4.01 -3.79
CA ASP A 86 3.66 -4.25 -2.36
C ASP A 86 2.69 -5.32 -1.83
N PRO A 87 2.89 -6.59 -2.22
CA PRO A 87 1.95 -7.66 -1.95
C PRO A 87 1.99 -8.13 -0.50
N LEU A 88 2.89 -7.57 0.32
CA LEU A 88 3.06 -7.91 1.73
C LEU A 88 2.22 -7.02 2.65
N VAL A 89 1.52 -6.01 2.11
CA VAL A 89 0.75 -5.06 2.90
C VAL A 89 -0.71 -5.04 2.45
N LEU A 90 -1.61 -5.21 3.42
CA LEU A 90 -3.05 -5.02 3.23
C LEU A 90 -3.42 -3.59 3.61
N TYR A 91 -3.89 -2.82 2.64
CA TYR A 91 -4.41 -1.48 2.85
C TYR A 91 -5.91 -1.52 3.07
N ILE A 92 -6.38 -0.66 3.99
CA ILE A 92 -7.79 -0.55 4.32
C ILE A 92 -8.24 0.89 4.13
N TYR A 93 -9.35 1.07 3.42
CA TYR A 93 -10.00 2.34 3.10
C TYR A 93 -11.44 2.33 3.62
N ALA A 94 -11.99 3.50 3.95
CA ALA A 94 -13.39 3.58 4.37
C ALA A 94 -14.32 3.46 3.15
N ALA A 95 -13.90 3.99 2.00
CA ALA A 95 -14.60 3.88 0.75
C ALA A 95 -13.66 3.67 -0.46
N PRO A 96 -14.15 3.08 -1.57
CA PRO A 96 -13.34 2.85 -2.78
C PRO A 96 -12.82 4.13 -3.47
N GLN A 97 -13.41 5.29 -3.18
CA GLN A 97 -13.01 6.60 -3.70
C GLN A 97 -11.98 7.32 -2.82
N ASP A 98 -11.63 6.77 -1.65
CA ASP A 98 -10.74 7.43 -0.71
C ASP A 98 -9.31 7.53 -1.25
N VAL A 99 -8.73 8.72 -1.14
CA VAL A 99 -7.34 8.99 -1.54
C VAL A 99 -6.32 8.57 -0.48
N ARG A 100 -6.79 8.15 0.71
CA ARG A 100 -5.93 7.78 1.83
C ARG A 100 -6.45 6.54 2.55
N ALA A 101 -5.57 5.58 2.79
CA ALA A 101 -5.85 4.42 3.63
C ALA A 101 -6.00 4.87 5.09
N HIS A 102 -7.04 4.39 5.77
CA HIS A 102 -7.21 4.65 7.20
C HIS A 102 -6.31 3.75 8.06
N ASN A 103 -5.94 2.58 7.52
CA ASN A 103 -5.10 1.62 8.20
C ASN A 103 -4.35 0.75 7.19
N SER A 104 -3.23 0.16 7.62
CA SER A 104 -2.43 -0.78 6.84
C SER A 104 -1.96 -1.91 7.75
N ILE A 105 -2.05 -3.15 7.28
CA ILE A 105 -1.63 -4.35 8.02
C ILE A 105 -0.48 -5.01 7.25
N PRO A 106 0.72 -5.14 7.84
CA PRO A 106 1.80 -5.93 7.24
C PRO A 106 1.42 -7.41 7.36
N LEU A 107 1.22 -8.10 6.25
CA LEU A 107 0.77 -9.49 6.23
C LEU A 107 1.88 -10.47 6.60
N LEU A 108 3.16 -10.10 6.45
CA LEU A 108 4.30 -10.99 6.69
C LEU A 108 4.25 -11.62 8.10
N GLY A 109 4.23 -12.96 8.15
CA GLY A 109 4.18 -13.73 9.39
C GLY A 109 2.80 -13.80 10.06
N TYR A 110 1.73 -13.31 9.42
CA TYR A 110 0.37 -13.59 9.86
C TYR A 110 -0.08 -15.00 9.47
N GLN A 111 -0.94 -15.59 10.29
CA GLN A 111 -1.60 -16.85 9.97
C GLN A 111 -3.05 -16.56 9.57
N VAL A 112 -3.44 -17.08 8.42
CA VAL A 112 -4.84 -17.03 7.98
C VAL A 112 -5.56 -18.28 8.53
N LYS A 113 -6.64 -18.06 9.27
CA LYS A 113 -7.47 -19.13 9.85
C LYS A 113 -8.87 -19.08 9.27
N ASP A 114 -9.36 -20.25 8.86
CA ASP A 114 -10.77 -20.43 8.56
C ASP A 114 -11.57 -20.47 9.86
N LEU A 115 -12.71 -19.80 9.89
CA LEU A 115 -13.66 -19.89 10.99
C LEU A 115 -14.85 -20.76 10.53
N PRO A 116 -15.31 -21.72 11.36
CA PRO A 116 -16.48 -22.50 11.03
C PRO A 116 -17.67 -21.58 10.78
N GLN A 117 -18.47 -21.88 9.76
CA GLN A 117 -19.70 -21.18 9.41
C GLN A 117 -20.72 -21.26 10.57
N SER A 118 -20.54 -20.42 11.57
CA SER A 118 -21.60 -20.09 12.51
C SER A 118 -22.39 -18.95 11.85
N ASP A 119 -23.58 -19.26 11.35
CA ASP A 119 -24.56 -18.29 10.84
C ASP A 119 -24.16 -17.52 9.58
N SER A 120 -24.25 -18.18 8.41
CA SER A 120 -24.39 -17.56 7.07
C SER A 120 -23.38 -16.46 6.68
N ARG A 121 -22.28 -16.34 7.42
CA ARG A 121 -21.25 -15.31 7.23
C ARG A 121 -19.95 -15.98 6.84
N HIS A 122 -19.38 -15.56 5.73
CA HIS A 122 -18.12 -16.08 5.19
C HIS A 122 -16.94 -15.50 5.99
N LEU A 123 -16.77 -16.00 7.21
CA LEU A 123 -15.82 -15.51 8.20
C LEU A 123 -14.43 -16.14 8.02
N PHE A 124 -13.40 -15.32 8.21
CA PHE A 124 -12.00 -15.76 8.29
C PHE A 124 -11.18 -14.81 9.17
N GLN A 125 -10.00 -15.24 9.61
CA GLN A 125 -9.17 -14.49 10.54
C GLN A 125 -7.72 -14.35 10.08
N LEU A 126 -7.12 -13.19 10.34
CA LEU A 126 -5.67 -12.99 10.35
C LEU A 126 -5.19 -12.92 11.80
N VAL A 127 -4.23 -13.78 12.16
CA VAL A 127 -3.70 -13.89 13.52
C VAL A 127 -2.19 -13.76 13.51
N GLN A 128 -1.64 -12.87 14.34
CA GLN A 128 -0.20 -12.78 14.58
C GLN A 128 0.05 -12.45 16.05
N SER A 129 0.54 -13.42 16.82
CA SER A 129 0.79 -13.27 18.26
C SER A 129 -0.43 -12.70 19.01
N ARG A 130 -0.44 -11.40 19.37
CA ARG A 130 -1.55 -10.72 20.06
C ARG A 130 -2.53 -10.00 19.12
N GLN A 131 -2.18 -9.86 17.84
CA GLN A 131 -3.01 -9.21 16.85
C GLN A 131 -3.99 -10.21 16.23
N LEU A 132 -5.26 -9.82 16.15
CA LEU A 132 -6.35 -10.63 15.63
C LEU A 132 -7.28 -9.72 14.84
N TYR A 133 -7.47 -10.02 13.56
CA TYR A 133 -8.42 -9.34 12.69
C TYR A 133 -9.42 -10.38 12.16
N THR A 134 -10.71 -10.15 12.38
CA THR A 134 -11.78 -11.03 11.90
C THR A 134 -12.46 -10.37 10.73
N PHE A 135 -12.43 -10.99 9.56
CA PHE A 135 -13.03 -10.49 8.33
C PHE A 135 -14.29 -11.28 8.00
N VAL A 136 -15.23 -10.60 7.34
CA VAL A 136 -16.42 -11.18 6.73
C VAL A 136 -16.41 -10.84 5.26
N ALA A 137 -16.48 -11.85 4.40
CA ALA A 137 -16.67 -11.67 2.97
C ALA A 137 -18.15 -11.77 2.59
N ASP A 138 -18.52 -11.15 1.47
CA ASP A 138 -19.87 -11.19 0.93
C ASP A 138 -20.23 -12.57 0.34
N THR A 139 -19.23 -13.31 -0.17
CA THR A 139 -19.41 -14.67 -0.72
C THR A 139 -18.31 -15.63 -0.27
N GLU A 140 -18.56 -16.94 -0.37
CA GLU A 140 -17.57 -17.96 -0.04
C GLU A 140 -16.37 -17.91 -0.99
N GLU A 141 -16.62 -17.69 -2.29
CA GLU A 141 -15.56 -17.56 -3.29
C GLU A 141 -14.64 -16.38 -2.96
N LEU A 142 -15.22 -15.27 -2.50
CA LEU A 142 -14.46 -14.09 -2.10
C LEU A 142 -13.62 -14.38 -0.86
N LYS A 143 -14.19 -15.03 0.16
CA LYS A 143 -13.46 -15.49 1.35
C LYS A 143 -12.26 -16.36 0.95
N GLN A 144 -12.48 -17.38 0.13
CA GLN A 144 -11.43 -18.31 -0.28
C GLN A 144 -10.31 -17.59 -1.05
N ARG A 145 -10.66 -16.64 -1.94
CA ARG A 145 -9.66 -15.81 -2.65
C ARG A 145 -8.83 -14.97 -1.69
N TRP A 146 -9.47 -14.28 -0.75
CA TRP A 146 -8.77 -13.48 0.25
C TRP A 146 -7.84 -14.33 1.11
N MET A 147 -8.33 -15.47 1.59
CA MET A 147 -7.52 -16.37 2.39
C MET A 147 -6.29 -16.87 1.63
N LYS A 148 -6.46 -17.26 0.35
CA LYS A 148 -5.34 -17.70 -0.50
C LYS A 148 -4.30 -16.59 -0.72
N VAL A 149 -4.74 -15.39 -1.11
CA VAL A 149 -3.82 -14.27 -1.36
C VAL A 149 -3.12 -13.84 -0.07
N MET A 150 -3.87 -13.65 1.01
CA MET A 150 -3.29 -13.25 2.30
C MET A 150 -2.32 -14.30 2.86
N ALA A 151 -2.61 -15.60 2.68
CA ALA A 151 -1.71 -16.67 3.13
C ALA A 151 -0.39 -16.67 2.33
N ARG A 152 -0.45 -16.47 1.01
CA ARG A 152 0.74 -16.33 0.16
C ARG A 152 1.57 -15.12 0.56
N SER A 153 0.92 -13.95 0.69
CA SER A 153 1.54 -12.72 1.18
C SER A 153 2.19 -12.90 2.55
N ALA A 154 1.52 -13.60 3.47
CA ALA A 154 2.05 -13.83 4.81
C ALA A 154 3.23 -14.80 4.84
N ALA A 155 3.29 -15.74 3.90
CA ALA A 155 4.43 -16.62 3.68
C ALA A 155 5.59 -15.93 2.93
N GLY A 156 5.41 -14.69 2.46
CA GLY A 156 6.41 -13.98 1.65
C GLY A 156 6.46 -14.40 0.19
N ILE A 157 5.47 -15.16 -0.29
CA ILE A 157 5.39 -15.62 -1.68
C ILE A 157 4.76 -14.49 -2.51
N THR A 158 5.62 -13.69 -3.14
CA THR A 158 5.24 -12.44 -3.83
C THR A 158 5.15 -12.58 -5.35
N HIS A 159 5.67 -13.67 -5.92
CA HIS A 159 5.65 -13.97 -7.36
C HIS A 159 4.98 -15.34 -7.65
N PRO A 160 4.37 -15.51 -8.84
CA PRO A 160 3.88 -16.80 -9.32
C PRO A 160 4.95 -17.68 -9.99
N GLU A 161 6.25 -17.49 -9.73
CA GLU A 161 7.32 -18.12 -10.54
C GLU A 161 8.21 -19.13 -9.78
N ASP A 162 7.77 -19.69 -8.64
CA ASP A 162 8.51 -20.76 -7.94
C ASP A 162 7.71 -22.08 -7.87
N GLU A 163 7.01 -22.42 -8.96
CA GLU A 163 6.43 -23.76 -9.16
C GLU A 163 6.70 -24.19 -10.61
N ASP A 164 7.96 -24.46 -11.00
CA ASP A 164 8.34 -25.32 -12.13
C ASP A 164 9.88 -25.43 -12.26
N GLU A 165 10.57 -26.07 -11.31
CA GLU A 165 11.89 -26.68 -11.60
C GLU A 165 12.29 -27.76 -10.58
N ASP A 166 11.35 -28.62 -10.14
CA ASP A 166 11.69 -29.85 -9.39
C ASP A 166 10.65 -30.95 -9.61
N ALA A 167 10.74 -31.64 -10.75
CA ALA A 167 10.26 -32.99 -11.01
C ALA A 167 10.70 -33.35 -12.44
N ASP A 168 11.52 -34.35 -12.75
CA ASP A 168 12.06 -35.52 -12.06
C ASP A 168 13.12 -36.10 -13.07
N PRO A 169 13.66 -37.30 -12.84
CA PRO A 169 14.92 -37.66 -12.21
C PRO A 169 16.11 -37.92 -13.18
#